data_AF-W4M0U7-F1
#
_entry.id   AF-W4M0U7-F1
#
_cell.length_a   1.000
_cell.length_b   1.000
_cell.length_c   1.000
_cell.angle_alpha   90.00
_cell.angle_beta   90.00
_cell.angle_gamma   90.00
#
_symmetry.space_group_name_H-M   'P 1'
#
loop_
_entity.id
_entity.type
_entity.pdbx_description
1 polymer ?
#
loop_
_entity_poly.entity_id
_entity_poly.type
_entity_poly.pdbx_seq_one_letter_code
_entity_poly.pdbx_strand_id
1 'polypeptide(L)' 'PKQLGQVTQHTYIYVDDVDQHFEQAKGAGATILEPPEDQFYGDRRYGAEDPEGHHWYFAQHIRDVAPEDMQIPG' A
#
# COMPACT_ATOMS: atom_id res chain seq x y z
N PRO A 1 -9.78 13.33 -18.89
CA PRO A 1 -9.41 12.62 -17.64
C PRO A 1 -10.64 11.92 -17.03
N LYS A 2 -10.88 10.74 -17.60
CA LYS A 2 -11.72 9.60 -17.25
C LYS A 2 -11.54 8.75 -18.51
N GLN A 3 -11.05 7.52 -18.39
CA GLN A 3 -10.63 6.62 -19.48
C GLN A 3 -9.18 6.77 -19.95
N LEU A 4 -8.30 5.99 -19.32
CA LEU A 4 -7.42 5.04 -19.99
C LEU A 4 -7.11 3.96 -18.96
N GLY A 5 -7.67 2.77 -19.18
CA GLY A 5 -7.80 1.67 -18.21
C GLY A 5 -6.51 0.93 -17.86
N GLN A 6 -5.46 1.65 -17.50
CA GLN A 6 -4.26 1.08 -16.89
C GLN A 6 -3.74 2.07 -15.85
N VAL A 7 -3.84 1.73 -14.56
CA VAL A 7 -3.06 2.38 -13.51
C VAL A 7 -1.61 2.08 -13.83
N THR A 8 -0.87 3.05 -14.36
CA THR A 8 0.51 2.84 -14.81
C THR A 8 1.51 2.92 -13.66
N GLN A 9 1.11 3.48 -12.51
CA GLN A 9 1.95 3.72 -11.36
C GLN A 9 1.12 3.70 -10.08
N HIS A 10 1.62 3.04 -9.04
CA HIS A 10 1.15 3.19 -7.66
C HIS A 10 2.20 3.98 -6.88
N THR A 11 1.75 4.96 -6.10
CA THR A 11 2.67 5.69 -5.23
C THR A 11 2.86 4.92 -3.94
N TYR A 12 4.11 4.61 -3.57
CA TYR A 12 4.46 3.84 -2.37
C TYR A 12 5.09 4.76 -1.32
N ILE A 13 4.46 4.90 -0.17
CA ILE A 13 4.84 5.84 0.89
C ILE A 13 5.04 5.11 2.20
N TYR A 14 6.15 5.39 2.88
CA TYR A 14 6.36 4.91 4.25
C TYR A 14 5.70 5.84 5.28
N VAL A 15 5.03 5.23 6.25
CA VAL A 15 4.38 5.89 7.39
C VAL A 15 4.81 5.21 8.69
N ASP A 16 4.75 5.95 9.79
CA ASP A 16 5.20 5.44 11.09
C ASP A 16 4.28 4.34 11.66
N ASP A 17 2.97 4.46 11.42
CA ASP A 17 1.95 3.50 11.86
C ASP A 17 0.94 3.28 10.74
N VAL A 18 1.07 2.14 10.05
CA VAL A 18 0.26 1.83 8.87
C VAL A 18 -1.18 1.47 9.21
N ASP A 19 -1.42 0.85 10.37
CA ASP A 19 -2.75 0.46 10.82
C ASP A 19 -3.55 1.70 11.27
N GLN A 20 -2.91 2.63 11.98
CA GLN A 20 -3.53 3.92 12.32
C GLN A 20 -3.84 4.73 11.07
N HIS A 21 -2.89 4.81 10.12
CA HIS A 21 -3.10 5.55 8.88
C HIS A 21 -4.23 4.94 8.03
N PHE A 22 -4.32 3.61 8.00
CA PHE A 22 -5.43 2.88 7.36
C PHE A 22 -6.80 3.29 7.91
N GLU A 23 -6.99 3.27 9.22
CA GLU A 23 -8.27 3.65 9.84
C GLU A 23 -8.63 5.12 9.55
N GLN A 24 -7.63 6.02 9.55
CA GLN A 24 -7.82 7.42 9.17
C GLN A 24 -8.25 7.57 7.71
N ALA A 25 -7.55 6.91 6.78
CA ALA A 25 -7.86 6.99 5.35
C ALA A 25 -9.27 6.44 5.06
N LYS A 26 -9.63 5.31 5.68
CA LYS A 26 -10.96 4.73 5.59
C LYS A 26 -12.03 5.68 6.16
N GLY A 27 -11.78 6.30 7.31
CA GLY A 27 -12.67 7.28 7.92
C GLY A 27 -12.84 8.57 7.08
N ALA A 28 -11.81 8.93 6.31
CA ALA A 28 -11.83 10.07 5.38
C ALA A 28 -12.52 9.77 4.03
N GLY A 29 -12.95 8.52 3.80
CA GLY A 29 -13.66 8.12 2.58
C GLY A 29 -12.78 7.60 1.46
N ALA A 30 -11.53 7.23 1.73
CA ALA A 30 -10.71 6.50 0.76
C ALA A 30 -11.31 5.12 0.48
N THR A 31 -11.24 4.67 -0.78
CA THR A 31 -11.63 3.30 -1.13
C THR A 31 -10.47 2.36 -0.84
N ILE A 32 -10.66 1.42 0.09
CA ILE A 32 -9.62 0.43 0.40
C ILE A 32 -9.60 -0.63 -0.69
N LEU A 33 -8.43 -0.80 -1.33
CA LEU A 33 -8.18 -1.81 -2.36
C LEU A 33 -7.62 -3.09 -1.74
N GLU A 34 -6.68 -2.95 -0.81
CA GLU A 34 -6.02 -4.04 -0.10
C GLU A 34 -5.93 -3.65 1.40
N PRO A 35 -6.46 -4.44 2.34
CA PRO A 35 -6.31 -4.16 3.77
C PRO A 35 -4.85 -4.31 4.23
N PRO A 36 -4.48 -3.79 5.42
CA PRO A 36 -3.12 -3.93 5.95
C PRO A 36 -2.67 -5.40 6.08
N GLU A 37 -1.58 -5.75 5.40
CA GLU A 37 -1.01 -7.09 5.37
C GLU A 37 0.53 -7.05 5.44
N ASP A 38 1.10 -8.01 6.18
CA ASP A 38 2.54 -8.22 6.29
C ASP A 38 3.07 -8.90 5.03
N GLN A 39 4.03 -8.26 4.38
CA GLN A 39 4.60 -8.67 3.12
C GLN A 39 5.87 -9.50 3.35
N PHE A 40 6.15 -10.41 2.42
CA PHE A 40 7.32 -11.30 2.49
C PHE A 40 8.65 -10.53 2.48
N TYR A 41 8.67 -9.30 1.98
CA TYR A 41 9.83 -8.40 1.96
C TYR A 41 9.95 -7.48 3.18
N GLY A 42 9.15 -7.69 4.23
CA GLY A 42 9.38 -7.09 5.55
C GLY A 42 8.64 -5.80 5.85
N ASP A 43 7.75 -5.39 4.95
CA ASP A 43 6.84 -4.27 5.19
C ASP A 43 5.45 -4.79 5.57
N ARG A 44 4.73 -4.03 6.38
CA ARG A 44 3.27 -4.11 6.49
C ARG A 44 2.69 -2.99 5.65
N ARG A 45 1.81 -3.29 4.69
CA ARG A 45 1.23 -2.26 3.80
C ARG A 45 -0.26 -2.44 3.58
N TYR A 46 -0.93 -1.36 3.20
CA TYR A 46 -2.29 -1.40 2.64
C TYR A 46 -2.37 -0.61 1.35
N GLY A 47 -3.37 -0.93 0.52
CA GLY A 47 -3.66 -0.26 -0.74
C GLY A 47 -4.96 0.53 -0.69
N ALA A 48 -4.97 1.74 -1.24
CA ALA A 48 -6.18 2.56 -1.34
C ALA A 48 -6.26 3.38 -2.63
N GLU A 49 -7.47 3.71 -3.03
CA GLU A 49 -7.79 4.68 -4.06
C GLU A 49 -8.32 5.97 -3.42
N ASP A 50 -7.76 7.11 -3.80
CA ASP A 50 -8.26 8.42 -3.37
C ASP A 50 -9.50 8.86 -4.17
N PRO A 51 -10.22 9.91 -3.76
CA PRO A 51 -11.42 10.37 -4.48
C PRO A 51 -11.17 10.84 -5.92
N GLU A 52 -9.93 11.11 -6.32
CA GLU A 52 -9.55 11.51 -7.68
C GLU A 52 -9.19 10.30 -8.57
N GLY A 53 -9.12 9.10 -7.98
CA GLY A 53 -8.84 7.83 -8.66
C GLY A 53 -7.36 7.44 -8.67
N HIS A 54 -6.51 8.06 -7.84
CA HIS A 54 -5.12 7.64 -7.73
C HIS A 54 -4.96 6.46 -6.78
N HIS A 55 -4.08 5.53 -7.15
CA HIS A 55 -3.77 4.36 -6.33
C HIS A 55 -2.51 4.59 -5.48
N TRP A 56 -2.65 4.25 -4.21
CA TRP A 56 -1.64 4.45 -3.18
C TRP A 56 -1.34 3.14 -2.46
N TYR A 57 -0.06 2.96 -2.12
CA TYR A 57 0.39 2.00 -1.12
C TYR A 57 1.03 2.76 0.03
N PHE A 58 0.54 2.51 1.24
CA PHE A 58 1.14 3.02 2.47
C PHE A 58 1.74 1.85 3.22
N ALA A 59 2.98 1.99 3.66
CA ALA A 59 3.74 0.91 4.25
C ALA A 59 4.44 1.35 5.54
N GLN A 60 4.63 0.42 6.45
CA GLN A 60 5.51 0.54 7.59
C GLN A 60 6.51 -0.61 7.51
N HIS A 61 7.80 -0.28 7.65
CA HIS A 61 8.81 -1.31 7.73
C HIS A 61 8.74 -2.02 9.09
N ILE A 62 8.54 -3.33 9.11
CA ILE A 62 8.35 -4.12 10.35
C ILE A 62 9.47 -5.12 10.62
N ARG A 63 10.24 -5.53 9.60
CA ARG A 63 11.42 -6.39 9.76
C ARG A 63 12.39 -6.27 8.59
N ASP A 64 13.68 -6.35 8.89
CA ASP A 64 14.70 -6.54 7.87
C ASP A 64 14.59 -7.93 7.24
N VAL A 65 14.74 -8.00 5.92
CA VAL A 65 14.72 -9.26 5.14
C VAL A 65 16.03 -9.35 4.37
N ALA A 66 16.68 -10.51 4.41
CA ALA A 66 17.89 -10.71 3.63
C ALA A 66 17.56 -10.62 2.12
N PRO A 67 18.45 -10.08 1.28
CA PRO A 67 18.17 -9.90 -0.16
C PRO A 67 17.79 -11.20 -0.89
N GLU A 68 18.27 -12.35 -0.41
CA GLU A 68 17.93 -13.68 -0.91
C GLU A 68 16.46 -14.07 -0.69
N ASP A 69 15.85 -13.58 0.39
CA ASP A 69 14.44 -13.84 0.76
C ASP A 69 13.46 -12.82 0.17
N MET A 70 13.95 -11.75 -0.48
CA MET A 70 13.13 -10.77 -1.20
C MET A 70 12.74 -11.22 -2.62
N GLN A 71 13.08 -12.44 -3.03
CA GLN A 71 12.66 -12.97 -4.33
C GLN A 71 11.17 -13.33 -4.30
N ILE A 72 10.43 -12.87 -5.31
CA ILE A 72 9.05 -13.31 -5.55
C ILE A 72 9.11 -14.82 -5.79
N PRO A 73 8.47 -15.67 -4.97
CA PRO A 73 8.42 -17.10 -5.24
C PRO A 73 7.79 -17.33 -6.61
N GLY A 74 8.49 -18.10 -7.45
CA GLY A 74 8.08 -18.41 -8.83
C GLY A 74 6.84 -19.27 -8.93
#